data_AF-A0A4R1WVW5-F1
#
_entry.id   AF-A0A4R1WVW5-F1
#
_cell.length_a   1.000
_cell.length_b   1.000
_cell.length_c   1.000
_cell.angle_alpha   90.00
_cell.angle_beta   90.00
_cell.angle_gamma   90.00
#
_symmetry.space_group_name_H-M   'P 1'
#
loop_
_entity.id
_entity.type
_entity.pdbx_description
1 polymer ?
#
loop_
_entity_poly.entity_id
_entity_poly.type
_entity_poly.pdbx_seq_one_letter_code
_entity_poly.pdbx_strand_id
1 'polypeptide(L)' 'MKLKVRVVHYRCHGVDCWYADIDDADDRQPDDPYWYVDGCRTQAEALTAACAQLATLDQSVAAGAHPARVSGTTSYAA' A
#
# COMPACT_ATOMS: atom_id res chain seq x y z
N MET A 1 -12.29 0.00 -10.07
CA MET A 1 -11.09 0.35 -9.30
C MET A 1 -9.89 0.19 -10.20
N LYS A 2 -8.99 1.17 -10.23
CA LYS A 2 -7.72 1.05 -10.96
C LYS A 2 -6.58 0.96 -9.95
N LEU A 3 -6.25 -0.26 -9.51
CA LEU A 3 -5.19 -0.44 -8.52
C LEU A 3 -3.85 0.10 -9.06
N LYS A 4 -3.21 0.94 -8.26
CA LYS A 4 -1.93 1.58 -8.55
C LYS A 4 -0.97 1.31 -7.40
N VAL A 5 0.22 0.83 -7.73
CA VAL A 5 1.35 0.75 -6.80
C VAL A 5 2.16 2.03 -6.90
N ARG A 6 2.53 2.60 -5.76
CA ARG A 6 3.53 3.66 -5.64
C ARG A 6 4.66 3.16 -4.76
N VAL A 7 5.90 3.33 -5.21
CA VAL A 7 7.11 3.02 -4.43
C VAL A 7 7.93 4.31 -4.32
N VAL A 8 8.26 4.71 -3.10
CA VAL A 8 8.92 5.99 -2.81
C VAL A 8 10.15 5.74 -1.95
N HIS A 9 11.28 6.32 -2.38
CA HIS A 9 12.47 6.44 -1.55
C HIS A 9 12.33 7.65 -0.64
N TYR A 10 12.64 7.50 0.64
CA TYR A 10 12.71 8.61 1.57
C TYR A 10 13.85 8.42 2.56
N ARG A 11 14.29 9.52 3.15
CA ARG A 11 15.34 9.50 4.17
C ARG A 11 14.77 9.99 5.50
N CYS A 12 14.86 9.17 6.54
CA CYS A 12 14.37 9.49 7.88
C CYS A 12 15.46 9.22 8.91
N HIS A 13 15.73 10.19 9.77
CA HIS A 13 16.79 10.12 10.80
C HIS A 13 18.16 9.66 10.27
N GLY A 14 18.51 10.05 9.04
CA GLY A 14 19.78 9.71 8.41
C GLY A 14 19.83 8.34 7.73
N VAL A 15 18.78 7.51 7.86
CA VAL A 15 18.64 6.19 7.24
C VAL A 15 17.85 6.31 5.93
N ASP A 16 18.35 5.66 4.88
CA ASP A 16 17.64 5.51 3.60
C ASP A 16 16.62 4.39 3.71
N CYS A 17 15.36 4.71 3.42
CA CYS A 17 14.22 3.83 3.56
C CYS A 17 13.35 3.86 2.30
N TRP A 18 12.54 2.81 2.16
CA TRP A 18 11.58 2.68 1.08
C TRP A 18 10.19 2.44 1.66
N TYR A 19 9.23 3.10 1.04
CA TYR A 19 7.81 2.99 1.31
C TYR A 19 7.11 2.51 0.05
N ALA A 20 6.06 1.71 0.21
CA ALA A 20 5.16 1.39 -0.89
C ALA A 20 3.70 1.37 -0.44
N ASP A 21 2.80 1.76 -1.33
CA ASP A 21 1.36 1.63 -1.12
C ASP A 21 0.61 1.15 -2.36
N ILE A 22 -0.63 0.76 -2.12
CA ILE A 22 -1.62 0.42 -3.14
C ILE A 22 -2.86 1.26 -2.92
N ASP A 23 -3.27 1.95 -3.97
CA ASP A 23 -4.44 2.85 -3.95
C ASP A 23 -5.19 2.79 -5.29
N ASP A 24 -6.35 3.44 -5.39
CA ASP A 24 -7.03 3.68 -6.66
C ASP A 24 -6.31 4.81 -7.42
N ALA A 25 -5.98 4.58 -8.68
CA ALA A 25 -5.39 5.58 -9.58
C ALA A 25 -6.33 6.76 -9.81
N ASP A 26 -7.64 6.53 -9.70
CA ASP A 26 -8.66 7.57 -9.82
C ASP A 26 -8.90 8.33 -8.50
N ASP A 27 -8.25 7.91 -7.40
CA ASP A 27 -8.32 8.66 -6.13
C ASP A 27 -7.53 9.98 -6.23
N ARG A 28 -8.25 11.07 -5.96
CA ARG A 28 -7.68 12.43 -5.98
C ARG A 28 -7.02 12.80 -4.66
N GLN A 29 -7.23 12.02 -3.59
CA GLN A 29 -6.66 12.20 -2.27
C GLN A 29 -5.87 10.94 -1.87
N PRO A 30 -4.58 10.86 -2.22
CA PRO A 30 -3.78 9.65 -2.08
C PRO A 30 -3.19 9.46 -0.66
N ASP A 31 -3.87 10.00 0.37
CA ASP A 31 -3.46 9.98 1.77
C ASP A 31 -4.05 8.81 2.57
N ASP A 32 -5.04 8.11 2.01
CA ASP A 32 -5.68 6.96 2.64
C ASP A 32 -5.68 5.73 1.71
N PRO A 33 -4.52 5.09 1.50
CA PRO A 33 -4.41 3.94 0.63
C PRO A 33 -5.20 2.73 1.18
N TYR A 34 -5.38 1.71 0.34
CA TYR A 34 -5.95 0.42 0.79
C TYR A 34 -4.94 -0.41 1.57
N TRP A 35 -3.66 -0.18 1.32
CA TRP A 35 -2.56 -0.88 1.97
C TRP A 35 -1.27 -0.08 1.83
N TYR A 36 -0.37 -0.19 2.80
CA TYR A 36 1.00 0.32 2.70
C TYR A 36 1.99 -0.56 3.47
N VAL A 37 3.26 -0.40 3.13
CA VAL A 37 4.41 -0.84 3.92
C VAL A 37 5.41 0.31 4.01
N ASP A 38 6.04 0.43 5.18
CA ASP A 38 7.02 1.48 5.45
C ASP A 38 8.30 0.89 6.04
N GLY A 39 9.42 1.60 5.88
CA GLY A 39 10.71 1.25 6.49
C GLY A 39 11.47 0.11 5.81
N CYS A 40 11.13 -0.24 4.55
CA CYS A 40 11.88 -1.22 3.78
C CYS A 40 13.32 -0.73 3.55
N ARG A 41 14.30 -1.63 3.64
CA ARG A 41 15.72 -1.30 3.50
C ARG A 41 16.15 -1.13 2.05
N THR A 42 15.41 -1.72 1.11
CA THR A 42 15.71 -1.67 -0.32
C THR A 42 14.46 -1.43 -1.15
N GLN A 43 14.64 -0.87 -2.35
CA GLN A 43 13.55 -0.72 -3.32
C GLN A 43 12.94 -2.07 -3.69
N ALA A 44 13.77 -3.11 -3.82
CA ALA A 44 13.33 -4.46 -4.18
C ALA A 44 12.39 -5.04 -3.12
N GLU A 45 12.71 -4.86 -1.83
CA GLU A 45 11.86 -5.29 -0.72
C GLU A 45 10.47 -4.63 -0.78
N ALA A 46 10.43 -3.30 -0.93
CA ALA A 46 9.17 -2.56 -1.04
C ALA A 46 8.36 -2.99 -2.28
N LEU A 47 9.03 -3.19 -3.42
CA LEU A 47 8.38 -3.62 -4.66
C LEU A 47 7.84 -5.05 -4.55
N THR A 48 8.60 -5.99 -3.98
CA THR A 48 8.16 -7.37 -3.78
C THR A 48 6.95 -7.43 -2.87
N ALA A 49 6.96 -6.69 -1.76
CA ALA A 49 5.82 -6.61 -0.84
C ALA A 49 4.58 -6.03 -1.55
N ALA A 50 4.74 -4.93 -2.29
CA ALA A 50 3.65 -4.30 -3.02
C ALA A 50 3.07 -5.21 -4.11
N CYS A 51 3.90 -5.92 -4.88
CA CYS A 51 3.42 -6.86 -5.90
C CYS A 51 2.65 -8.04 -5.29
N ALA A 52 3.14 -8.59 -4.17
CA ALA A 52 2.46 -9.68 -3.47
C ALA A 52 1.07 -9.23 -2.97
N GLN A 53 1.00 -8.06 -2.33
CA GLN A 53 -0.27 -7.53 -1.84
C GLN A 53 -1.22 -7.13 -2.98
N LEU A 54 -0.69 -6.59 -4.09
CA LEU A 54 -1.48 -6.24 -5.27
C LEU A 54 -2.19 -7.49 -5.84
N ALA A 55 -1.49 -8.62 -5.94
CA ALA A 55 -2.09 -9.88 -6.37
C ALA A 55 -3.22 -10.34 -5.43
N THR A 56 -3.05 -10.20 -4.12
CA THR A 56 -4.11 -10.52 -3.14
C THR A 56 -5.33 -9.60 -3.27
N LEU A 57 -5.10 -8.30 -3.44
CA LEU A 57 -6.19 -7.32 -3.63
C LEU A 57 -6.94 -7.56 -4.94
N ASP A 58 -6.22 -7.79 -6.03
CA ASP A 58 -6.80 -8.09 -7.34
C ASP A 58 -7.72 -9.32 -7.30
N GLN A 59 -7.26 -10.41 -6.67
CA GLN A 59 -8.08 -11.61 -6.46
C GLN A 59 -9.32 -11.34 -5.61
N SER A 60 -9.17 -10.54 -4.54
CA SER A 60 -10.29 -10.20 -3.66
C SER A 60 -11.34 -9.34 -4.38
N VAL A 61 -10.89 -8.36 -5.18
CA VAL A 61 -11.77 -7.52 -6.01
C VAL A 61 -12.47 -8.35 -7.08
N ALA A 62 -11.76 -9.28 -7.73
CA ALA A 62 -12.35 -10.21 -8.69
C ALA A 62 -13.42 -11.12 -8.06
N ALA A 63 -13.27 -11.45 -6.77
CA ALA A 63 -14.27 -12.19 -5.99
C ALA A 63 -15.43 -11.31 -5.48
N GLY A 64 -15.46 -10.01 -5.82
CA GLY A 64 -16.53 -9.08 -5.46
C GLY A 64 -16.31 -8.33 -4.14
N ALA A 65 -15.14 -8.45 -3.52
CA ALA A 65 -14.81 -7.67 -2.32
C ALA A 65 -14.48 -6.20 -2.68
N HIS A 66 -14.75 -5.29 -1.75
CA HIS A 66 -14.29 -3.91 -1.80
C HIS A 66 -13.17 -3.72 -0.78
N PRO A 67 -11.94 -3.41 -1.20
CA PRO A 67 -10.83 -3.14 -0.29
C PRO A 67 -11.19 -2.03 0.69
N ALA A 68 -10.94 -2.27 1.98
CA ALA A 68 -11.10 -1.25 3.00
C ALA A 68 -9.93 -0.26 2.92
N ARG A 69 -10.23 1.00 3.19
CA ARG A 69 -9.23 2.04 3.41
C ARG A 69 -8.48 1.77 4.71
N VAL A 70 -7.20 2.11 4.77
CA VAL A 70 -6.39 1.94 5.99
C VAL A 70 -7.01 2.70 7.17
N SER A 71 -7.49 3.93 6.96
CA SER A 71 -8.18 4.72 7.98
C SER A 71 -9.43 4.01 8.52
N GLY A 72 -10.15 3.27 7.66
CA GLY A 72 -11.36 2.53 8.01
C GLY A 72 -11.09 1.15 8.64
N THR A 73 -9.84 0.68 8.66
CA THR A 73 -9.48 -0.66 9.16
C THR A 73 -9.07 -0.64 10.64
N THR A 74 -9.02 0.53 11.30
CA THR A 74 -8.79 0.61 12.76
C THR A 74 -10.01 0.12 13.54
N SER A 75 -10.07 -1.20 13.72
CA SER A 75 -10.59 -1.75 14.97
C SER A 75 -9.53 -1.47 16.04
N TYR A 76 -9.86 -0.60 17.01
CA TYR A 76 -9.11 -0.49 18.25
C TYR A 76 -9.06 -1.87 18.91
N ALA A 77 -7.97 -2.61 18.73
CA ALA A 77 -7.65 -3.73 19.59
C ALA A 77 -7.05 -3.13 20.87
N ALA A 78 -7.79 -3.30 21.97
CA ALA A 78 -7.41 -2.92 23.33
C ALA A 78 -6.26 -3.79 23.87
#